data_AF-A0A661R7Z5-F1
#
_entry.id   AF-A0A661R7Z5-F1
#
_cell.length_a   1.000
_cell.length_b   1.000
_cell.length_c   1.000
_cell.angle_alpha   90.00
_cell.angle_beta   90.00
_cell.angle_gamma   90.00
#
_symmetry.space_group_name_H-M   'P 1'
#
loop_
_entity.id
_entity.type
_entity.pdbx_description
1 polymer ?
#
loop_
_entity_poly.entity_id
_entity_poly.type
_entity_poly.pdbx_seq_one_letter_code
_entity_poly.pdbx_strand_id
1 'polypeptide(L)'
;MTEQTAGDTTPIEVDGAIPDGSVKETGRESSKNVVSGEDGTRQGTALYAATNLESWETDKPHYYARDVGIDGTCFRRLDPAYYAWLRYKMGLAKKAVDSERLSAQAFEALRTRFNSIHAWAIERFGEDELLSAIQSLDPKAYPPPVLETFGRDDPPPPVQTKPEKKPPATPQYFFPKEGDWRFTRKVPPSAVAKVDAVRDQALSLGWSEVKLYQNRGRFRFPCGQDYGLVCFLDENERIGEVTRQYIEIIGPPPRENRLRFYNPDVDQPWLKKTKSEK
;
A
#
# COMPACT_ATOMS: atom_id res chain seq x y z
N MET A 1 46.16 54.19 -32.49
CA MET A 1 46.56 53.00 -33.26
C MET A 1 45.30 52.21 -33.53
N THR A 2 44.55 52.51 -34.60
CA THR A 2 44.67 51.96 -35.98
C THR A 2 44.58 50.44 -35.97
N GLU A 3 43.70 49.74 -36.69
CA GLU A 3 42.69 50.04 -37.71
C GLU A 3 41.84 48.75 -37.89
N GLN A 4 40.53 48.93 -38.20
CA GLN A 4 39.72 48.29 -39.28
C GLN A 4 39.78 46.75 -39.48
N THR A 5 38.71 46.02 -39.86
CA THR A 5 37.72 46.18 -40.96
C THR A 5 36.61 45.13 -40.71
N ALA A 6 35.33 45.47 -40.54
CA ALA A 6 34.24 45.72 -41.52
C ALA A 6 33.75 44.51 -42.36
N GLY A 7 32.42 44.41 -42.49
CA GLY A 7 31.68 43.48 -43.35
C GLY A 7 30.36 42.99 -42.71
N ASP A 8 29.29 43.78 -42.58
CA ASP A 8 28.30 44.18 -43.64
C ASP A 8 27.31 43.01 -43.95
N THR A 9 25.97 43.09 -44.07
CA THR A 9 24.91 44.10 -43.91
C THR A 9 23.54 43.40 -44.16
N THR A 10 22.60 43.56 -43.22
CA THR A 10 21.11 43.72 -43.27
C THR A 10 20.15 42.95 -44.24
N PRO A 11 18.82 42.96 -43.95
CA PRO A 11 17.84 41.94 -44.32
C PRO A 11 17.01 42.30 -45.56
N ILE A 12 16.18 41.34 -46.02
CA ILE A 12 15.19 41.54 -47.08
C ILE A 12 13.80 41.20 -46.53
N GLU A 13 12.97 42.24 -46.46
CA GLU A 13 11.51 42.19 -46.45
C GLU A 13 11.07 42.83 -47.78
N VAL A 14 9.95 42.37 -48.37
CA VAL A 14 8.96 43.11 -49.23
C VAL A 14 8.16 42.12 -50.10
N ASP A 15 6.88 42.00 -49.73
CA ASP A 15 5.68 42.22 -50.57
C ASP A 15 5.07 41.11 -51.46
N GLY A 16 3.81 40.81 -51.17
CA GLY A 16 2.70 41.01 -52.13
C GLY A 16 2.26 39.83 -53.00
N ALA A 17 1.08 39.26 -52.70
CA ALA A 17 -0.10 39.21 -53.61
C ALA A 17 -1.05 38.03 -53.33
N ILE A 18 -2.32 38.39 -53.15
CA ILE A 18 -3.51 37.52 -53.14
C ILE A 18 -3.95 37.21 -54.58
N PRO A 19 -4.62 36.08 -54.82
CA PRO A 19 -5.82 36.15 -55.64
C PRO A 19 -7.06 35.47 -55.03
N ASP A 20 -8.16 36.08 -55.41
CA ASP A 20 -9.57 35.82 -55.11
C ASP A 20 -10.18 34.80 -56.09
N GLY A 21 -11.17 34.04 -55.62
CA GLY A 21 -12.33 33.62 -56.42
C GLY A 21 -12.30 32.25 -57.11
N SER A 22 -13.13 31.31 -56.64
CA SER A 22 -14.33 30.87 -57.39
C SER A 22 -15.11 29.78 -56.64
N VAL A 23 -16.41 30.05 -56.45
CA VAL A 23 -17.44 29.18 -55.88
C VAL A 23 -18.09 28.37 -57.01
N LYS A 24 -18.33 27.06 -56.80
CA LYS A 24 -19.51 26.36 -57.36
C LYS A 24 -20.02 25.29 -56.38
N GLU A 25 -21.20 25.56 -55.83
CA GLU A 25 -22.15 24.58 -55.29
C GLU A 25 -22.74 23.72 -56.43
N THR A 26 -23.05 22.45 -56.15
CA THR A 26 -24.38 21.81 -56.28
C THR A 26 -24.24 20.28 -56.31
N GLY A 27 -25.07 19.57 -55.53
CA GLY A 27 -25.31 18.13 -55.75
C GLY A 27 -25.54 17.32 -54.47
N ARG A 28 -26.81 17.03 -54.19
CA ARG A 28 -27.36 16.47 -52.96
C ARG A 28 -27.61 14.96 -53.06
N GLU A 29 -27.48 14.30 -51.90
CA GLU A 29 -28.13 13.05 -51.43
C GLU A 29 -27.68 11.64 -51.87
N SER A 30 -27.21 10.91 -50.84
CA SER A 30 -27.80 9.67 -50.30
C SER A 30 -26.99 8.37 -50.35
N SER A 31 -26.48 8.04 -49.16
CA SER A 31 -26.64 6.75 -48.47
C SER A 31 -26.00 5.49 -49.07
N LYS A 32 -24.89 5.08 -48.46
CA LYS A 32 -24.77 3.72 -47.89
C LYS A 32 -23.79 3.67 -46.73
N ASN A 33 -24.34 3.41 -45.55
CA ASN A 33 -23.67 2.97 -44.34
C ASN A 33 -22.75 1.78 -44.64
N VAL A 34 -21.47 1.92 -44.32
CA VAL A 34 -20.68 0.83 -43.74
C VAL A 34 -20.02 1.41 -42.50
N VAL A 35 -20.64 1.09 -41.37
CA VAL A 35 -20.04 1.25 -40.04
C VAL A 35 -18.85 0.28 -39.98
N SER A 36 -17.66 0.83 -39.87
CA SER A 36 -16.55 0.15 -39.21
C SER A 36 -15.96 1.20 -38.27
N GLY A 37 -16.31 1.04 -37.00
CA GLY A 37 -15.85 1.89 -35.93
C GLY A 37 -14.36 1.69 -35.73
N GLU A 38 -13.58 2.64 -36.22
CA GLU A 38 -12.28 2.94 -35.65
C GLU A 38 -12.46 4.23 -34.86
N ASP A 39 -12.89 4.07 -33.61
CA ASP A 39 -12.71 5.09 -32.59
C ASP A 39 -11.20 5.26 -32.38
N GLY A 40 -10.60 6.08 -33.23
CA GLY A 40 -9.23 6.56 -33.11
C GLY A 40 -9.13 7.50 -31.91
N THR A 41 -9.28 6.95 -30.71
CA THR A 41 -9.03 7.67 -29.47
C THR A 41 -7.54 8.02 -29.47
N ARG A 42 -7.25 9.32 -29.64
CA ARG A 42 -5.96 10.01 -29.51
C ARG A 42 -4.96 9.20 -28.67
N GLN A 43 -4.11 8.40 -29.32
CA GLN A 43 -3.02 7.71 -28.64
C GLN A 43 -1.95 8.76 -28.30
N GLY A 44 -2.11 9.39 -27.13
CA GLY A 44 -1.11 10.29 -26.55
C GLY A 44 0.09 9.51 -26.03
N THR A 45 1.20 10.22 -25.83
CA THR A 45 2.38 9.66 -25.19
C THR A 45 2.04 9.12 -23.79
N ALA A 46 2.80 8.14 -23.32
CA ALA A 46 2.71 7.63 -21.96
C ALA A 46 4.08 7.61 -21.28
N LEU A 47 4.10 8.01 -20.01
CA LEU A 47 5.25 7.90 -19.15
C LEU A 47 5.24 6.55 -18.42
N TYR A 48 6.39 5.89 -18.38
CA TYR A 48 6.66 4.72 -17.57
C TYR A 48 7.62 5.13 -16.45
N ALA A 49 7.31 4.77 -15.20
CA ALA A 49 8.11 5.12 -14.04
C ALA A 49 8.38 3.91 -13.13
N ALA A 50 9.60 3.79 -12.65
CA ALA A 50 10.02 2.78 -11.69
C ALA A 50 9.95 3.31 -10.24
N THR A 51 10.10 2.41 -9.26
CA THR A 51 10.04 2.77 -7.83
C THR A 51 11.22 3.63 -7.36
N ASN A 52 12.34 3.59 -8.09
CA ASN A 52 13.50 4.47 -7.92
C ASN A 52 13.34 5.82 -8.66
N LEU A 53 12.14 6.07 -9.22
CA LEU A 53 11.75 7.26 -9.99
C LEU A 53 12.52 7.47 -11.30
N GLU A 54 13.23 6.46 -11.79
CA GLU A 54 13.63 6.47 -13.20
C GLU A 54 12.40 6.37 -14.08
N SER A 55 12.39 7.14 -15.15
CA SER A 55 11.24 7.22 -16.04
C SER A 55 11.66 7.40 -17.49
N TRP A 56 10.83 6.90 -18.40
CA TRP A 56 10.97 7.09 -19.83
C TRP A 56 9.58 7.25 -20.45
N GLU A 57 9.53 7.91 -21.59
CA GLU A 57 8.29 8.21 -22.32
C GLU A 57 8.25 7.45 -23.64
N THR A 58 7.04 7.11 -24.08
CA THR A 58 6.81 6.51 -25.40
C THR A 58 5.56 7.08 -26.06
N ASP A 59 5.64 7.25 -27.38
CA ASP A 59 4.52 7.57 -28.27
C ASP A 59 3.69 6.34 -28.65
N LYS A 60 4.12 5.13 -28.28
CA LYS A 60 3.46 3.87 -28.63
C LYS A 60 3.16 3.02 -27.40
N PRO A 61 2.34 3.53 -26.47
CA PRO A 61 2.05 2.83 -25.21
C PRO A 61 1.37 1.47 -25.38
N HIS A 62 0.76 1.20 -26.53
CA HIS A 62 0.09 -0.07 -26.83
C HIS A 62 1.05 -1.23 -27.13
N TYR A 63 2.33 -0.96 -27.44
CA TYR A 63 3.34 -2.02 -27.58
C TYR A 63 3.89 -2.50 -26.25
N TYR A 64 3.59 -1.79 -25.16
CA TYR A 64 4.14 -2.06 -23.85
C TYR A 64 3.01 -2.45 -22.89
N ALA A 65 3.28 -3.50 -22.12
CA ALA A 65 2.39 -3.89 -21.04
C ALA A 65 2.34 -2.81 -19.95
N ARG A 66 1.36 -2.89 -19.05
CA ARG A 66 1.29 -1.97 -17.89
C ARG A 66 2.60 -1.95 -17.09
N ASP A 67 3.20 -3.10 -16.85
CA ASP A 67 4.50 -3.25 -16.19
C ASP A 67 5.54 -3.83 -17.16
N VAL A 68 6.65 -3.10 -17.33
CA VAL A 68 7.76 -3.42 -18.25
C VAL A 68 9.06 -3.57 -17.47
N GLY A 69 9.76 -4.68 -17.70
CA GLY A 69 11.08 -4.92 -17.16
C GLY A 69 12.17 -4.49 -18.13
N ILE A 70 13.04 -3.58 -17.70
CA ILE A 70 14.21 -3.13 -18.46
C ILE A 70 15.41 -3.17 -17.51
N ASP A 71 16.45 -3.91 -17.89
CA ASP A 71 17.71 -4.04 -17.12
C ASP A 71 17.52 -4.38 -15.63
N GLY A 72 16.57 -5.28 -15.32
CA GLY A 72 16.25 -5.68 -13.95
C GLY A 72 15.49 -4.63 -13.14
N THR A 73 15.03 -3.55 -13.77
CA THR A 73 14.18 -2.53 -13.16
C THR A 73 12.76 -2.64 -13.69
N CYS A 74 11.78 -2.58 -12.79
CA CYS A 74 10.36 -2.61 -13.16
C CYS A 74 9.79 -1.22 -13.30
N PHE A 75 9.37 -0.88 -14.51
CA PHE A 75 8.68 0.36 -14.85
C PHE A 75 7.20 0.08 -15.01
N ARG A 76 6.35 0.91 -14.40
CA ARG A 76 4.90 0.85 -14.56
C ARG A 76 4.41 2.07 -15.33
N ARG A 77 3.47 1.86 -16.26
CA ARG A 77 2.78 2.95 -16.97
C ARG A 77 2.11 3.86 -15.95
N LEU A 78 2.39 5.16 -16.05
CA LEU A 78 1.86 6.14 -15.14
C LEU A 78 0.35 6.27 -15.35
N ASP A 79 -0.37 6.18 -14.24
CA ASP A 79 -1.79 6.49 -14.11
C ASP A 79 -1.98 7.29 -12.80
N PRO A 80 -3.13 7.96 -12.59
CA PRO A 80 -3.35 8.77 -11.40
C PRO A 80 -3.16 8.01 -10.07
N ALA A 81 -3.54 6.73 -10.02
CA ALA A 81 -3.38 5.90 -8.83
C ALA A 81 -1.91 5.58 -8.53
N TYR A 82 -1.13 5.24 -9.56
CA TYR A 82 0.30 4.99 -9.42
C TYR A 82 1.05 6.27 -9.05
N TYR A 83 0.70 7.41 -9.66
CA TYR A 83 1.23 8.72 -9.26
C TYR A 83 0.97 9.01 -7.78
N ALA A 84 -0.26 8.82 -7.29
CA ALA A 84 -0.60 9.01 -5.89
C ALA A 84 0.22 8.11 -4.96
N TRP A 85 0.48 6.87 -5.37
CA TRP A 85 1.38 5.96 -4.64
C TRP A 85 2.84 6.45 -4.63
N LEU A 86 3.38 6.90 -5.77
CA LEU A 86 4.73 7.49 -5.83
C LEU A 86 4.85 8.74 -4.95
N ARG A 87 3.80 9.59 -4.92
CA ARG A 87 3.74 10.77 -4.04
C ARG A 87 3.78 10.38 -2.55
N TYR A 88 3.03 9.34 -2.18
CA TYR A 88 3.09 8.77 -0.82
C TYR A 88 4.51 8.28 -0.47
N LYS A 89 5.17 7.57 -1.40
CA LYS A 89 6.55 7.08 -1.22
C LYS A 89 7.54 8.24 -1.06
N MET A 90 7.39 9.34 -1.79
CA MET A 90 8.18 10.56 -1.57
C MET A 90 7.97 11.15 -0.17
N GLY A 91 6.74 11.10 0.36
CA GLY A 91 6.46 11.49 1.75
C GLY A 91 7.19 10.62 2.77
N LEU A 92 7.32 9.30 2.52
CA LEU A 92 8.13 8.41 3.36
C LEU A 92 9.63 8.70 3.24
N ALA A 93 10.12 8.97 2.03
CA ALA A 93 11.52 9.35 1.81
C ALA A 93 11.88 10.64 2.56
N LYS A 94 10.98 11.63 2.57
CA LYS A 94 11.15 12.86 3.37
C LYS A 94 11.28 12.56 4.87
N LYS A 95 10.37 11.75 5.42
CA LYS A 95 10.44 11.31 6.83
C LYS A 95 11.73 10.54 7.15
N ALA A 96 12.28 9.82 6.17
CA ALA A 96 13.55 9.11 6.32
C ALA A 96 14.74 10.07 6.40
N VAL A 97 14.73 11.19 5.66
CA VAL A 97 15.71 12.28 5.83
C VAL A 97 15.60 12.89 7.22
N ASP A 98 14.38 13.21 7.66
CA ASP A 98 14.13 13.78 8.99
C ASP A 98 14.61 12.86 10.14
N SER A 99 14.69 11.54 9.88
CA SER A 99 15.17 10.53 10.82
C SER A 99 16.62 10.07 10.56
N GLU A 100 17.37 10.78 9.71
CA GLU A 100 18.76 10.49 9.33
C GLU A 100 19.00 9.10 8.69
N ARG A 101 17.94 8.46 8.18
CA ARG A 101 18.01 7.16 7.48
C ARG A 101 18.25 7.30 5.98
N LEU A 102 18.15 8.51 5.45
CA LEU A 102 18.40 8.85 4.04
C LEU A 102 19.18 10.17 4.01
N SER A 103 20.24 10.22 3.21
CA SER A 103 20.99 11.48 3.06
C SER A 103 20.16 12.53 2.32
N ALA A 104 20.36 13.80 2.67
CA ALA A 104 19.72 14.92 1.99
C ALA A 104 20.03 14.93 0.48
N GLN A 105 21.25 14.56 0.09
CA GLN A 105 21.66 14.46 -1.32
C GLN A 105 20.88 13.37 -2.07
N ALA A 106 20.71 12.19 -1.46
CA ALA A 106 19.94 11.11 -2.07
C ALA A 106 18.45 11.48 -2.21
N PHE A 107 17.90 12.18 -1.21
CA PHE A 107 16.53 12.68 -1.29
C PHE A 107 16.36 13.75 -2.37
N GLU A 108 17.32 14.66 -2.53
CA GLU A 108 17.26 15.69 -3.56
C GLU A 108 17.28 15.08 -4.98
N ALA A 109 18.09 14.03 -5.19
CA ALA A 109 18.06 13.28 -6.45
C ALA A 109 16.68 12.65 -6.72
N LEU A 110 16.03 12.07 -5.70
CA LEU A 110 14.66 11.55 -5.81
C LEU A 110 13.65 12.68 -6.08
N ARG A 111 13.80 13.83 -5.43
CA ARG A 111 12.93 15.00 -5.62
C ARG A 111 13.01 15.53 -7.04
N THR A 112 14.21 15.65 -7.61
CA THR A 112 14.40 16.06 -9.01
C THR A 112 13.70 15.11 -9.97
N ARG A 113 13.91 13.79 -9.82
CA ARG A 113 13.24 12.77 -10.66
C ARG A 113 11.72 12.81 -10.50
N PHE A 114 11.23 12.93 -9.27
CA PHE A 114 9.79 13.05 -9.00
C PHE A 114 9.18 14.29 -9.65
N ASN A 115 9.88 15.43 -9.66
CA ASN A 115 9.35 16.66 -10.25
C ASN A 115 9.14 16.52 -11.76
N SER A 116 9.99 15.78 -12.47
CA SER A 116 9.79 15.46 -13.89
C SER A 116 8.53 14.62 -14.10
N ILE A 117 8.33 13.57 -13.28
CA ILE A 117 7.12 12.73 -13.31
C ILE A 117 5.88 13.58 -12.97
N HIS A 118 5.98 14.47 -11.99
CA HIS A 118 4.89 15.33 -11.54
C HIS A 118 4.45 16.33 -12.60
N ALA A 119 5.40 17.01 -13.26
CA ALA A 119 5.10 17.94 -14.34
C ALA A 119 4.36 17.24 -15.49
N TRP A 120 4.86 16.06 -15.90
CA TRP A 120 4.20 15.25 -16.92
C TRP A 120 2.80 14.80 -16.48
N ALA A 121 2.64 14.37 -15.21
CA ALA A 121 1.34 13.94 -14.69
C ALA A 121 0.32 15.09 -14.69
N ILE A 122 0.72 16.30 -14.31
CA ILE A 122 -0.15 17.49 -14.35
C ILE A 122 -0.58 17.77 -15.79
N GLU A 123 0.35 17.76 -16.74
CA GLU A 123 0.05 18.01 -18.14
C GLU A 123 -0.89 16.95 -18.73
N ARG A 124 -0.72 15.68 -18.35
CA ARG A 124 -1.48 14.56 -18.91
C ARG A 124 -2.86 14.37 -18.28
N PHE A 125 -2.96 14.44 -16.96
CA PHE A 125 -4.16 14.09 -16.19
C PHE A 125 -4.87 15.31 -15.58
N GLY A 126 -4.16 16.42 -15.41
CA GLY A 126 -4.67 17.59 -14.70
C GLY A 126 -4.57 17.45 -13.17
N GLU A 127 -4.53 18.59 -12.49
CA GLU A 127 -4.34 18.63 -11.03
C GLU A 127 -5.50 18.00 -10.25
N ASP A 128 -6.74 18.25 -10.66
CA ASP A 128 -7.94 17.77 -9.97
C ASP A 128 -8.02 16.23 -9.94
N GLU A 129 -7.71 15.58 -11.06
CA GLU A 129 -7.72 14.11 -11.14
C GLU A 129 -6.64 13.50 -10.24
N LEU A 130 -5.45 14.10 -10.23
CA LEU A 130 -4.35 13.65 -9.36
C LEU A 130 -4.66 13.87 -7.87
N LEU A 131 -5.29 14.99 -7.52
CA LEU A 131 -5.73 15.26 -6.15
C LEU A 131 -6.80 14.27 -5.71
N SER A 132 -7.78 13.98 -6.57
CA SER A 132 -8.81 12.96 -6.32
C SER A 132 -8.18 11.57 -6.09
N ALA A 133 -7.20 11.19 -6.91
CA ALA A 133 -6.45 9.94 -6.72
C ALA A 133 -5.67 9.91 -5.40
N ILE A 134 -5.01 11.01 -5.02
CA ILE A 134 -4.30 11.12 -3.74
C ILE A 134 -5.26 10.97 -2.54
N GLN A 135 -6.46 11.53 -2.63
CA GLN A 135 -7.44 11.49 -1.53
C GLN A 135 -8.13 10.13 -1.39
N SER A 136 -8.35 9.43 -2.51
CA SER A 136 -9.10 8.17 -2.54
C SER A 136 -8.24 6.92 -2.36
N LEU A 137 -6.97 6.98 -2.75
CA LEU A 137 -6.07 5.82 -2.69
C LEU A 137 -5.69 5.43 -1.26
N ASP A 138 -5.68 4.13 -0.95
CA ASP A 138 -4.93 3.57 0.19
C ASP A 138 -3.53 3.13 -0.27
N PRO A 139 -2.47 3.91 0.03
CA PRO A 139 -1.13 3.61 -0.48
C PRO A 139 -0.53 2.33 0.10
N LYS A 140 -1.04 1.82 1.24
CA LYS A 140 -0.54 0.57 1.85
C LYS A 140 -1.13 -0.68 1.23
N ALA A 141 -2.32 -0.56 0.64
CA ALA A 141 -2.99 -1.64 -0.07
C ALA A 141 -2.64 -1.67 -1.57
N TYR A 142 -2.03 -0.60 -2.08
CA TYR A 142 -1.64 -0.54 -3.49
C TYR A 142 -0.46 -1.49 -3.79
N PRO A 143 -0.57 -2.38 -4.79
CA PRO A 143 0.47 -3.34 -5.12
C PRO A 143 1.65 -2.65 -5.82
N PRO A 144 2.89 -2.74 -5.29
CA PRO A 144 4.05 -2.15 -5.95
C PRO A 144 4.33 -2.85 -7.30
N PRO A 145 4.93 -2.14 -8.27
CA PRO A 145 5.49 -2.79 -9.45
C PRO A 145 6.68 -3.65 -9.02
N VAL A 146 6.59 -4.96 -9.25
CA VAL A 146 7.61 -5.95 -8.91
C VAL A 146 7.95 -6.77 -10.14
N LEU A 147 9.13 -7.40 -10.17
CA LEU A 147 9.56 -8.19 -11.32
C LEU A 147 8.56 -9.33 -11.65
N GLU A 148 7.79 -9.81 -10.68
CA GLU A 148 6.78 -10.87 -10.90
C GLU A 148 5.52 -10.38 -11.62
N THR A 149 5.29 -9.07 -11.73
CA THR A 149 4.13 -8.48 -12.43
C THR A 149 4.40 -8.13 -13.89
N PHE A 150 5.59 -8.41 -14.41
CA PHE A 150 5.98 -8.12 -15.78
C PHE A 150 5.11 -8.77 -16.85
N GLY A 151 4.86 -8.04 -17.94
CA GLY A 151 4.16 -8.54 -19.11
C GLY A 151 2.66 -8.81 -18.89
N ARG A 152 2.12 -8.39 -17.74
CA ARG A 152 0.69 -8.47 -17.43
C ARG A 152 0.02 -7.15 -17.81
N ASP A 153 -0.94 -7.23 -18.72
CA ASP A 153 -1.86 -6.13 -19.03
C ASP A 153 -3.05 -6.05 -18.08
N ASP A 154 -3.28 -7.12 -17.32
CA ASP A 154 -4.36 -7.16 -16.34
C ASP A 154 -4.24 -5.97 -15.40
N PRO A 155 -5.27 -5.11 -15.30
CA PRO A 155 -5.39 -4.23 -14.18
C PRO A 155 -5.24 -5.11 -12.92
N PRO A 156 -4.42 -4.75 -11.91
CA PRO A 156 -4.69 -5.15 -10.54
C PRO A 156 -6.20 -5.18 -10.33
N PRO A 157 -6.73 -6.24 -9.68
CA PRO A 157 -8.16 -6.30 -9.39
C PRO A 157 -8.57 -4.93 -8.88
N PRO A 158 -9.68 -4.37 -9.42
CA PRO A 158 -10.03 -2.96 -9.27
C PRO A 158 -9.70 -2.57 -7.85
N VAL A 159 -8.87 -1.51 -7.70
CA VAL A 159 -8.57 -0.87 -6.42
C VAL A 159 -9.86 -0.97 -5.67
N GLN A 160 -9.92 -1.84 -4.65
CA GLN A 160 -11.18 -2.10 -4.00
C GLN A 160 -11.58 -0.74 -3.46
N THR A 161 -12.51 -0.07 -4.14
CA THR A 161 -13.39 0.89 -3.54
C THR A 161 -13.92 0.10 -2.39
N LYS A 162 -13.32 0.37 -1.25
CA LYS A 162 -13.62 -0.21 0.05
C LYS A 162 -15.11 -0.52 0.00
N PRO A 163 -15.56 -1.79 0.02
CA PRO A 163 -16.96 -2.03 0.29
C PRO A 163 -17.20 -1.19 1.52
N GLU A 164 -18.09 -0.21 1.36
CA GLU A 164 -18.52 0.71 2.39
C GLU A 164 -18.47 -0.09 3.68
N LYS A 165 -17.60 0.32 4.63
CA LYS A 165 -17.41 -0.41 5.88
C LYS A 165 -18.79 -0.47 6.50
N LYS A 166 -19.56 -1.51 6.18
CA LYS A 166 -20.56 -2.05 7.07
C LYS A 166 -19.71 -2.26 8.31
N PRO A 167 -19.96 -1.51 9.41
CA PRO A 167 -19.21 -1.74 10.63
C PRO A 167 -19.22 -3.26 10.83
N PRO A 168 -18.05 -3.90 11.08
CA PRO A 168 -18.05 -5.33 11.31
C PRO A 168 -19.15 -5.57 12.35
N ALA A 169 -20.17 -6.32 11.96
CA ALA A 169 -21.29 -6.63 12.84
C ALA A 169 -20.81 -7.44 14.07
N THR A 170 -19.54 -7.87 14.04
CA THR A 170 -18.82 -8.43 15.15
C THR A 170 -18.23 -7.31 16.03
N PRO A 171 -18.72 -7.10 17.25
CA PRO A 171 -18.08 -6.18 18.19
C PRO A 171 -16.61 -6.56 18.35
N GLN A 172 -15.73 -5.59 18.12
CA GLN A 172 -14.30 -5.80 18.24
C GLN A 172 -13.98 -6.10 19.71
N TYR A 173 -13.40 -7.28 19.95
CA TYR A 173 -13.08 -7.74 21.30
C TYR A 173 -11.96 -6.90 21.92
N PHE A 174 -12.22 -6.30 23.09
CA PHE A 174 -11.26 -5.49 23.83
C PHE A 174 -11.31 -5.81 25.32
N PHE A 175 -10.20 -6.33 25.85
CA PHE A 175 -10.02 -6.56 27.27
C PHE A 175 -8.55 -6.31 27.67
N PRO A 176 -8.29 -5.61 28.79
CA PRO A 176 -9.22 -4.79 29.56
C PRO A 176 -9.82 -3.63 28.76
N LYS A 177 -11.01 -3.15 29.17
CA LYS A 177 -11.66 -1.97 28.55
C LYS A 177 -10.85 -0.70 28.78
N GLU A 178 -10.28 -0.58 29.97
CA GLU A 178 -9.55 0.59 30.45
C GLU A 178 -8.04 0.33 30.47
N GLY A 179 -7.26 1.42 30.52
CA GLY A 179 -5.79 1.40 30.58
C GLY A 179 -5.11 1.90 29.31
N ASP A 180 -3.87 2.40 29.48
CA ASP A 180 -3.00 2.87 28.40
C ASP A 180 -2.27 1.69 27.74
N TRP A 181 -2.92 1.08 26.76
CA TRP A 181 -2.39 -0.05 26.00
C TRP A 181 -2.09 0.38 24.56
N ARG A 182 -0.81 0.36 24.18
CA ARG A 182 -0.34 0.80 22.85
C ARG A 182 -0.63 -0.21 21.73
N PHE A 183 -0.83 -1.48 22.08
CA PHE A 183 -1.02 -2.55 21.10
C PHE A 183 -2.26 -3.38 21.44
N THR A 184 -3.02 -3.76 20.41
CA THR A 184 -4.18 -4.65 20.52
C THR A 184 -4.04 -5.81 19.54
N ARG A 185 -4.16 -7.03 20.04
CA ARG A 185 -4.22 -8.26 19.25
C ARG A 185 -5.66 -8.53 18.84
N LYS A 186 -5.87 -8.83 17.56
CA LYS A 186 -7.16 -9.34 17.07
C LYS A 186 -7.38 -10.74 17.61
N VAL A 187 -8.57 -10.95 18.17
CA VAL A 187 -9.01 -12.22 18.76
C VAL A 187 -10.28 -12.65 18.03
N PRO A 188 -10.35 -13.87 17.48
CA PRO A 188 -11.57 -14.37 16.87
C PRO A 188 -12.62 -14.71 17.94
N PRO A 189 -13.93 -14.58 17.68
CA PRO A 189 -14.98 -14.96 18.63
C PRO A 189 -14.89 -16.42 19.09
N SER A 190 -14.39 -17.31 18.23
CA SER A 190 -14.15 -18.72 18.56
C SER A 190 -13.10 -18.89 19.67
N ALA A 191 -12.08 -18.04 19.74
CA ALA A 191 -11.10 -18.06 20.82
C ALA A 191 -11.73 -17.62 22.15
N VAL A 192 -12.57 -16.58 22.11
CA VAL A 192 -13.31 -16.11 23.31
C VAL A 192 -14.21 -17.21 23.83
N ALA A 193 -15.01 -17.86 22.96
CA ALA A 193 -15.90 -18.95 23.35
C ALA A 193 -15.15 -20.15 23.96
N LYS A 194 -13.95 -20.47 23.46
CA LYS A 194 -13.10 -21.53 24.04
C LYS A 194 -12.63 -21.17 25.45
N VAL A 195 -12.21 -19.92 25.66
CA VAL A 195 -11.81 -19.44 26.99
C VAL A 195 -13.01 -19.37 27.94
N ASP A 196 -14.18 -18.92 27.45
CA ASP A 196 -15.43 -18.90 28.22
C ASP A 196 -15.82 -20.30 28.71
N ALA A 197 -15.65 -21.33 27.87
CA ALA A 197 -15.94 -22.71 28.23
C ALA A 197 -15.09 -23.25 29.39
N VAL A 198 -13.89 -22.70 29.62
CA VAL A 198 -12.99 -23.10 30.70
C VAL A 198 -12.84 -22.04 31.80
N ARG A 199 -13.55 -20.91 31.68
CA ARG A 199 -13.40 -19.75 32.57
C ARG A 199 -13.60 -20.13 34.03
N ASP A 200 -14.74 -20.71 34.36
CA ASP A 200 -15.10 -21.01 35.75
C ASP A 200 -14.13 -22.01 36.37
N GLN A 201 -13.70 -23.01 35.59
CA GLN A 201 -12.66 -23.95 36.01
C GLN A 201 -11.33 -23.25 36.26
N ALA A 202 -10.86 -22.41 35.33
CA ALA A 202 -9.60 -21.69 35.48
C ALA A 202 -9.62 -20.71 36.66
N LEU A 203 -10.73 -19.96 36.84
CA LEU A 203 -10.89 -19.05 37.98
C LEU A 203 -10.86 -19.81 39.31
N SER A 204 -11.50 -20.98 39.40
CA SER A 204 -11.46 -21.83 40.60
C SER A 204 -10.05 -22.34 40.94
N LEU A 205 -9.18 -22.44 39.93
CA LEU A 205 -7.78 -22.87 40.05
C LEU A 205 -6.81 -21.70 40.27
N GLY A 206 -7.31 -20.47 40.41
CA GLY A 206 -6.52 -19.28 40.74
C GLY A 206 -5.98 -18.50 39.54
N TRP A 207 -6.55 -18.70 38.34
CA TRP A 207 -6.29 -17.81 37.20
C TRP A 207 -7.04 -16.48 37.37
N SER A 208 -6.46 -15.40 36.88
CA SER A 208 -7.14 -14.10 36.79
C SER A 208 -7.78 -13.91 35.42
N GLU A 209 -8.88 -13.15 35.36
CA GLU A 209 -9.54 -12.82 34.08
C GLU A 209 -8.58 -12.14 33.11
N VAL A 210 -7.67 -11.34 33.62
CA VAL A 210 -6.59 -10.69 32.86
C VAL A 210 -5.74 -11.72 32.12
N LYS A 211 -5.33 -12.80 32.78
CA LYS A 211 -4.53 -13.86 32.16
C LYS A 211 -5.32 -14.74 31.20
N LEU A 212 -6.63 -14.75 31.28
CA LEU A 212 -7.47 -15.48 30.33
C LEU A 212 -7.81 -14.64 29.10
N TYR A 213 -8.18 -13.37 29.30
CA TYR A 213 -8.89 -12.56 28.33
C TYR A 213 -8.12 -11.36 27.76
N GLN A 214 -7.01 -10.94 28.37
CA GLN A 214 -6.34 -9.72 27.92
C GLN A 214 -5.79 -9.86 26.49
N ASN A 215 -6.25 -8.97 25.60
CA ASN A 215 -5.78 -8.89 24.23
C ASN A 215 -5.06 -7.58 23.91
N ARG A 216 -4.79 -6.78 24.93
CA ARG A 216 -4.11 -5.50 24.83
C ARG A 216 -2.79 -5.56 25.58
N GLY A 217 -1.76 -4.86 25.12
CA GLY A 217 -0.43 -4.94 25.72
C GLY A 217 0.35 -3.64 25.60
N ARG A 218 1.34 -3.47 26.48
CA ARG A 218 2.30 -2.35 26.40
C ARG A 218 3.31 -2.55 25.27
N PHE A 219 3.63 -3.79 24.98
CA PHE A 219 4.50 -4.22 23.88
C PHE A 219 3.69 -4.98 22.83
N ARG A 220 4.25 -5.12 21.61
CA ARG A 220 3.60 -5.85 20.52
C ARG A 220 3.62 -7.35 20.79
N PHE A 221 2.48 -8.04 20.64
CA PHE A 221 2.40 -9.50 20.72
C PHE A 221 3.46 -10.20 19.84
N PRO A 222 4.10 -11.30 20.31
CA PRO A 222 3.91 -11.99 21.59
C PRO A 222 4.75 -11.44 22.75
N CYS A 223 5.34 -10.25 22.60
CA CYS A 223 6.22 -9.68 23.62
C CYS A 223 5.43 -9.13 24.82
N GLY A 224 5.98 -9.30 26.02
CA GLY A 224 5.38 -8.87 27.28
C GLY A 224 4.52 -9.94 27.94
N GLN A 225 4.17 -9.73 29.21
CA GLN A 225 3.33 -10.63 30.03
C GLN A 225 1.87 -10.16 30.10
N ASP A 226 1.51 -9.18 29.26
CA ASP A 226 0.20 -8.54 29.26
C ASP A 226 -0.84 -9.41 28.52
N TYR A 227 -0.44 -10.26 27.58
CA TYR A 227 -1.39 -11.03 26.76
C TYR A 227 -1.88 -12.30 27.47
N GLY A 228 -3.19 -12.47 27.50
CA GLY A 228 -3.87 -13.63 28.06
C GLY A 228 -4.03 -14.79 27.06
N LEU A 229 -4.49 -15.93 27.58
CA LEU A 229 -4.71 -17.19 26.86
C LEU A 229 -5.45 -16.99 25.52
N VAL A 230 -6.46 -16.11 25.50
CA VAL A 230 -7.29 -15.85 24.32
C VAL A 230 -6.50 -15.39 23.09
N CYS A 231 -5.30 -14.81 23.27
CA CYS A 231 -4.45 -14.38 22.17
C CYS A 231 -3.66 -15.50 21.49
N PHE A 232 -3.60 -16.66 22.13
CA PHE A 232 -2.84 -17.84 21.71
C PHE A 232 -3.73 -18.94 21.16
N LEU A 233 -5.04 -18.68 20.99
CA LEU A 233 -5.99 -19.62 20.43
C LEU A 233 -6.42 -19.18 19.03
N ASP A 234 -6.19 -20.04 18.06
CA ASP A 234 -6.72 -19.95 16.71
C ASP A 234 -8.01 -20.78 16.55
N GLU A 235 -8.64 -20.70 15.38
CA GLU A 235 -9.92 -21.39 15.09
C GLU A 235 -9.81 -22.91 15.22
N ASN A 236 -8.67 -23.50 14.84
CA ASN A 236 -8.47 -24.95 14.79
C ASN A 236 -7.80 -25.54 16.05
N GLU A 237 -7.42 -24.70 17.01
CA GLU A 237 -6.78 -25.13 18.25
C GLU A 237 -7.82 -25.39 19.33
N ARG A 238 -7.53 -26.26 20.29
CA ARG A 238 -8.45 -26.56 21.40
C ARG A 238 -7.74 -26.47 22.73
N ILE A 239 -8.50 -26.10 23.77
CA ILE A 239 -7.99 -26.13 25.13
C ILE A 239 -8.01 -27.57 25.61
N GLY A 240 -6.86 -28.04 26.09
CA GLY A 240 -6.69 -29.36 26.68
C GLY A 240 -6.84 -29.31 28.20
N GLU A 241 -5.82 -29.81 28.90
CA GLU A 241 -5.79 -29.80 30.36
C GLU A 241 -5.74 -28.36 30.95
N VAL A 242 -6.57 -28.09 31.95
CA VAL A 242 -6.61 -26.82 32.69
C VAL A 242 -6.19 -27.10 34.13
N THR A 243 -5.01 -26.63 34.52
CA THR A 243 -4.45 -26.78 35.86
C THR A 243 -4.22 -25.42 36.51
N ARG A 244 -3.86 -25.40 37.79
CA ARG A 244 -3.42 -24.16 38.47
C ARG A 244 -2.18 -23.55 37.83
N GLN A 245 -1.27 -24.38 37.32
CA GLN A 245 0.05 -23.98 36.83
C GLN A 245 0.09 -23.66 35.34
N TYR A 246 -0.71 -24.35 34.53
CA TYR A 246 -0.77 -24.15 33.08
C TYR A 246 -2.13 -24.54 32.49
N ILE A 247 -2.40 -23.99 31.31
CA ILE A 247 -3.48 -24.41 30.42
C ILE A 247 -2.86 -24.94 29.13
N GLU A 248 -3.26 -26.14 28.72
CA GLU A 248 -2.77 -26.77 27.50
C GLU A 248 -3.52 -26.22 26.27
N ILE A 249 -2.78 -25.87 25.23
CA ILE A 249 -3.28 -25.52 23.91
C ILE A 249 -2.86 -26.64 22.97
N ILE A 250 -3.84 -27.31 22.38
CA ILE A 250 -3.63 -28.43 21.47
C ILE A 250 -3.86 -27.93 20.04
N GLY A 251 -2.81 -28.03 19.23
CA GLY A 251 -2.84 -27.70 17.81
C GLY A 251 -3.77 -28.60 17.01
N PRO A 252 -4.00 -28.28 15.73
CA PRO A 252 -4.90 -29.06 14.89
C PRO A 252 -4.38 -30.48 14.60
N PRO A 253 -5.27 -31.45 14.35
CA PRO A 253 -4.91 -32.75 13.78
C PRO A 253 -4.19 -32.59 12.43
N PRO A 254 -3.35 -33.56 12.01
CA PRO A 254 -3.08 -34.85 12.66
C PRO A 254 -1.90 -34.83 13.66
N ARG A 255 -1.13 -33.73 13.73
CA ARG A 255 0.07 -33.66 14.59
C ARG A 255 -0.22 -33.30 16.04
N GLU A 256 -1.29 -32.52 16.28
CA GLU A 256 -1.75 -32.15 17.63
C GLU A 256 -0.63 -31.64 18.56
N ASN A 257 0.15 -30.67 18.10
CA ASN A 257 1.21 -30.07 18.92
C ASN A 257 0.65 -29.54 20.24
N ARG A 258 1.26 -29.89 21.37
CA ARG A 258 0.81 -29.49 22.70
C ARG A 258 1.69 -28.36 23.24
N LEU A 259 1.08 -27.20 23.42
CA LEU A 259 1.70 -26.03 24.04
C LEU A 259 1.13 -25.84 25.45
N ARG A 260 1.95 -25.34 26.37
CA ARG A 260 1.52 -25.02 27.74
C ARG A 260 1.59 -23.52 27.96
N PHE A 261 0.44 -22.90 28.18
CA PHE A 261 0.35 -21.52 28.62
C PHE A 261 0.46 -21.48 30.14
N TYR A 262 1.58 -20.95 30.66
CA TYR A 262 1.87 -20.98 32.09
C TYR A 262 1.22 -19.82 32.85
N ASN A 263 0.74 -20.10 34.06
CA ASN A 263 0.24 -19.10 34.99
C ASN A 263 1.42 -18.44 35.74
N PRO A 264 1.78 -17.18 35.49
CA PRO A 264 2.87 -16.53 36.19
C PRO A 264 2.52 -16.15 37.64
N ASP A 265 1.24 -16.16 38.00
CA ASP A 265 0.75 -15.71 39.31
C ASP A 265 0.87 -16.79 40.39
N VAL A 266 1.31 -18.00 40.02
CA VAL A 266 1.48 -19.14 40.93
C VAL A 266 2.90 -19.68 40.90
N ASP A 267 3.30 -20.29 42.00
CA ASP A 267 4.59 -20.97 42.07
C ASP A 267 4.65 -22.14 41.09
N GLN A 268 5.69 -22.11 40.26
CA GLN A 268 5.99 -23.15 39.31
C GLN A 268 7.05 -24.07 39.93
N PRO A 269 6.70 -25.30 40.35
CA PRO A 269 7.60 -26.14 41.15
C PRO A 269 8.90 -26.54 40.44
N TRP A 270 8.96 -26.40 39.10
CA TRP A 270 10.16 -26.63 38.30
C TRP A 270 11.05 -25.39 38.12
N LEU A 271 10.61 -24.19 38.51
CA LEU A 271 11.41 -22.96 38.46
C LEU A 271 12.08 -22.75 39.83
N LYS A 272 13.41 -22.91 39.88
CA LYS A 272 14.21 -22.51 41.04
C LYS A 272 14.24 -20.99 41.11
N LYS A 273 13.52 -20.38 42.05
CA LYS A 273 13.64 -18.95 42.36
C LYS A 273 15.07 -18.69 42.85
N THR A 274 15.91 -18.05 42.03
CA THR A 274 17.13 -17.41 42.53
C THR A 274 16.68 -16.27 43.43
N LYS A 275 17.00 -16.34 44.73
CA LYS A 275 16.71 -15.24 45.67
C LYS A 275 17.37 -13.98 45.12
N SER A 276 16.59 -13.01 44.69
CA SER A 276 17.08 -11.65 44.49
C SER A 276 17.35 -11.08 45.88
N GLU A 277 18.63 -10.99 46.25
CA GLU A 277 19.05 -10.15 47.37
C GLU A 277 18.63 -8.71 47.11
N LYS A 278 18.21 -8.07 48.20
CA LYS A 278 17.42 -6.85 48.26
C LYS A 278 18.29 -5.61 48.10
#